data_AF-A0A7W1UIK0-F1
#
_entry.id   AF-A0A7W1UIK0-F1
#
_cell.length_a   1.000
_cell.length_b   1.000
_cell.length_c   1.000
_cell.angle_alpha   90.00
_cell.angle_beta   90.00
_cell.angle_gamma   90.00
#
_symmetry.space_group_name_H-M   'P 1'
#
loop_
_entity.id
_entity.type
_entity.pdbx_description
1 polymer ?
#
loop_
_entity_poly.entity_id
_entity_poly.type
_entity_poly.pdbx_seq_one_letter_code
_entity_poly.pdbx_strand_id
1 'polypeptide(L)'
;ALRGEDPHKWVNPALYGRWVPNSLASINLVNQTVSGYEEFLRLFYATHHPLYDGGQDLVYPNPVGLLITNVHGVFLGYHAVSIQRVAEDEEGRVRVYFFNPNNEGRQNWGKGVEPSVVGHGEIPGESSLPFEHFAAHIYAFHYNQMEVGDLQAIPSEIIAELTTHAKESWGQAFTWL
;
A
#
# COMPACT_ATOMS: atom_id res chain seq x y z
N ALA A 1 -4.40 -25.93 10.80
CA ALA A 1 -5.31 -25.24 9.86
C ALA A 1 -4.66 -23.92 9.46
N LEU A 2 -4.68 -23.55 8.18
CA LEU A 2 -4.33 -22.20 7.75
C LEU A 2 -5.32 -21.22 8.40
N ARG A 3 -4.83 -20.17 9.03
CA ARG A 3 -5.62 -19.31 9.93
C ARG A 3 -6.58 -18.34 9.22
N GLY A 4 -6.73 -18.43 7.90
CA GLY A 4 -7.64 -17.57 7.13
C GLY A 4 -7.27 -16.08 7.11
N GLU A 5 -6.10 -15.73 7.64
CA GLU A 5 -5.59 -14.37 7.79
C GLU A 5 -4.16 -14.31 7.26
N ASP A 6 -3.68 -13.11 6.96
CA ASP A 6 -2.31 -12.91 6.51
C ASP A 6 -1.30 -13.47 7.52
N PRO A 7 -0.30 -14.26 7.08
CA PRO A 7 0.66 -14.90 7.98
C PRO A 7 1.49 -13.90 8.80
N HIS A 8 1.70 -12.67 8.32
CA HIS A 8 2.43 -11.62 9.04
C HIS A 8 1.72 -11.20 10.34
N LYS A 9 0.40 -11.44 10.45
CA LYS A 9 -0.36 -11.20 11.68
C LYS A 9 0.13 -12.05 12.85
N TRP A 10 0.73 -13.20 12.56
CA TRP A 10 1.11 -14.20 13.55
C TRP A 10 2.62 -14.25 13.82
N VAL A 11 3.39 -13.41 13.13
CA VAL A 11 4.81 -13.23 13.42
C VAL A 11 4.93 -12.56 14.78
N ASN A 12 5.87 -13.03 15.60
CA ASN A 12 6.14 -12.46 16.92
C ASN A 12 6.52 -10.98 16.77
N PRO A 13 5.75 -10.03 17.32
CA PRO A 13 6.05 -8.60 17.18
C PRO A 13 7.40 -8.19 17.78
N ALA A 14 7.95 -8.97 18.72
CA ALA A 14 9.29 -8.75 19.26
C ALA A 14 10.42 -8.95 18.23
N LEU A 15 10.12 -9.57 17.08
CA LEU A 15 11.03 -9.68 15.94
C LEU A 15 11.00 -8.43 15.05
N TYR A 16 10.00 -7.56 15.22
CA TYR A 16 9.96 -6.25 14.59
C TYR A 16 10.74 -5.24 15.45
N GLY A 17 11.26 -4.19 14.82
CA GLY A 17 11.77 -3.04 15.56
C GLY A 17 10.66 -2.38 16.38
N ARG A 18 11.00 -1.77 17.53
CA ARG A 18 10.02 -1.12 18.43
C ARG A 18 9.19 -0.02 17.76
N TRP A 19 9.60 0.43 16.59
CA TRP A 19 8.97 1.45 15.77
C TRP A 19 7.90 0.91 14.81
N VAL A 20 7.77 -0.41 14.64
CA VAL A 20 6.73 -1.00 13.80
C VAL A 20 5.44 -1.14 14.64
N PRO A 21 4.31 -0.55 14.21
CA PRO A 21 3.06 -0.70 14.93
C PRO A 21 2.60 -2.17 15.03
N ASN A 22 1.96 -2.53 16.15
CA ASN A 22 1.52 -3.91 16.37
C ASN A 22 0.26 -4.28 15.58
N SER A 23 -0.54 -3.29 15.18
CA SER A 23 -1.76 -3.55 14.40
C SER A 23 -1.40 -3.75 12.94
N LEU A 24 -1.90 -4.84 12.37
CA LEU A 24 -1.75 -5.18 10.96
C LEU A 24 -3.12 -5.13 10.29
N ALA A 25 -3.21 -4.36 9.21
CA ALA A 25 -4.31 -4.43 8.26
C ALA A 25 -3.87 -5.28 7.08
N SER A 26 -4.77 -6.13 6.58
CA SER A 26 -4.54 -6.89 5.35
C SER A 26 -5.86 -7.21 4.67
N ILE A 27 -5.89 -7.21 3.34
CA ILE A 27 -7.03 -7.76 2.62
C ILE A 27 -7.04 -9.28 2.69
N ASN A 28 -8.24 -9.85 2.74
CA ASN A 28 -8.38 -11.29 2.64
C ASN A 28 -8.14 -11.72 1.19
N LEU A 29 -7.15 -12.58 0.99
CA LEU A 29 -6.80 -13.21 -0.30
C LEU A 29 -6.91 -14.74 -0.24
N VAL A 30 -7.46 -15.27 0.85
CA VAL A 30 -7.63 -16.70 1.08
C VAL A 30 -8.58 -17.27 0.03
N ASN A 31 -8.32 -18.49 -0.43
CA ASN A 31 -9.13 -19.17 -1.45
C ASN A 31 -9.27 -18.37 -2.77
N GLN A 32 -8.33 -17.48 -3.08
CA GLN A 32 -8.38 -16.62 -4.27
C GLN A 32 -9.60 -15.69 -4.30
N THR A 33 -10.14 -15.32 -3.14
CA THR A 33 -11.22 -14.33 -3.02
C THR A 33 -10.70 -13.02 -2.44
N VAL A 34 -11.22 -11.89 -2.89
CA VAL A 34 -10.96 -10.54 -2.34
C VAL A 34 -12.22 -10.07 -1.63
N SER A 35 -12.09 -9.68 -0.36
CA SER A 35 -13.18 -9.09 0.44
C SER A 35 -12.63 -8.01 1.38
N GLY A 36 -13.44 -6.98 1.68
CA GLY A 36 -13.06 -5.91 2.60
C GLY A 36 -12.04 -4.91 2.03
N TYR A 37 -11.93 -4.84 0.69
CA TYR A 37 -10.95 -4.00 0.00
C TYR A 37 -11.23 -2.51 0.20
N GLU A 38 -12.50 -2.11 0.20
CA GLU A 38 -12.89 -0.71 0.36
C GLU A 38 -12.54 -0.19 1.77
N GLU A 39 -12.87 -0.95 2.81
CA GLU A 39 -12.55 -0.60 4.19
C GLU A 39 -11.03 -0.57 4.41
N PHE A 40 -10.32 -1.51 3.79
CA PHE A 40 -8.86 -1.56 3.83
C PHE A 40 -8.22 -0.31 3.18
N LEU A 41 -8.70 0.12 2.01
CA LEU A 41 -8.23 1.34 1.36
C LEU A 41 -8.51 2.58 2.21
N ARG A 42 -9.72 2.70 2.77
CA ARG A 42 -10.07 3.82 3.66
C ARG A 42 -9.13 3.89 4.86
N LEU A 43 -8.81 2.74 5.46
CA LEU A 43 -7.86 2.66 6.55
C LEU A 43 -6.45 3.10 6.12
N PHE A 44 -5.99 2.70 4.94
CA PHE A 44 -4.69 3.13 4.42
C PHE A 44 -4.64 4.64 4.21
N TYR A 45 -5.67 5.23 3.59
CA TYR A 45 -5.79 6.69 3.43
C TYR A 45 -5.78 7.41 4.78
N ALA A 46 -6.59 6.95 5.74
CA ALA A 46 -6.71 7.57 7.06
C ALA A 46 -5.47 7.38 7.96
N THR A 47 -4.45 6.67 7.51
CA THR A 47 -3.22 6.43 8.29
C THR A 47 -1.95 6.89 7.59
N HIS A 48 -2.01 7.17 6.28
CA HIS A 48 -0.81 7.48 5.48
C HIS A 48 -0.98 8.67 4.53
N HIS A 49 -2.21 9.09 4.19
CA HIS A 49 -2.40 10.21 3.28
C HIS A 49 -2.46 11.53 4.07
N PRO A 50 -1.60 12.53 3.81
CA PRO A 50 -1.49 13.75 4.62
C PRO A 50 -2.80 14.54 4.81
N LEU A 51 -3.71 14.46 3.83
CA LEU A 51 -5.03 15.08 3.91
C LEU A 51 -5.99 14.38 4.89
N TYR A 52 -5.80 13.07 5.16
CA TYR A 52 -6.77 12.22 5.86
C TYR A 52 -6.23 11.59 7.15
N ASP A 53 -4.92 11.59 7.38
CA ASP A 53 -4.28 11.00 8.57
C ASP A 53 -4.30 11.90 9.82
N GLY A 54 -4.84 13.11 9.70
CA GLY A 54 -4.87 14.09 10.78
C GLY A 54 -3.57 14.90 10.92
N GLY A 55 -2.74 14.95 9.87
CA GLY A 55 -1.50 15.70 9.81
C GLY A 55 -0.34 15.00 10.55
N GLN A 56 -0.35 13.68 10.56
CA GLN A 56 0.69 12.88 11.23
C GLN A 56 1.80 12.53 10.26
N ASP A 57 3.04 12.85 10.60
CA ASP A 57 4.19 12.45 9.79
C ASP A 57 4.58 10.99 10.06
N LEU A 58 4.91 10.25 9.00
CA LEU A 58 5.51 8.93 9.13
C LEU A 58 6.95 9.05 9.65
N VAL A 59 7.14 8.87 10.96
CA VAL A 59 8.46 9.04 11.63
C VAL A 59 9.43 7.89 11.31
N TYR A 60 8.92 6.68 11.10
CA TYR A 60 9.73 5.49 10.89
C TYR A 60 9.27 4.70 9.67
N PRO A 61 10.19 3.96 9.01
CA PRO A 61 9.81 3.16 7.86
C PRO A 61 8.70 2.15 8.16
N ASN A 62 7.67 2.12 7.32
CA ASN A 62 6.52 1.23 7.47
C ASN A 62 6.66 0.02 6.53
N PRO A 63 6.76 -1.22 7.03
CA PRO A 63 6.80 -2.41 6.19
C PRO A 63 5.41 -2.71 5.63
N VAL A 64 5.33 -2.90 4.31
CA VAL A 64 4.06 -3.15 3.62
C VAL A 64 4.19 -4.27 2.59
N GLY A 65 3.07 -4.95 2.34
CA GLY A 65 2.92 -5.94 1.29
C GLY A 65 2.21 -5.35 0.08
N LEU A 66 2.76 -5.60 -1.10
CA LEU A 66 2.24 -5.23 -2.41
C LEU A 66 1.89 -6.48 -3.24
N LEU A 67 0.90 -6.34 -4.11
CA LEU A 67 0.56 -7.27 -5.17
C LEU A 67 1.22 -6.75 -6.45
N ILE A 68 2.24 -7.43 -6.95
CA ILE A 68 2.98 -6.99 -8.13
C ILE A 68 2.41 -7.63 -9.39
N THR A 69 2.43 -6.87 -10.47
CA THR A 69 1.95 -7.24 -11.80
C THR A 69 3.05 -7.11 -12.84
N ASN A 70 2.85 -7.74 -13.99
CA ASN A 70 3.67 -7.47 -15.18
C ASN A 70 3.21 -6.20 -15.89
N VAL A 71 3.88 -5.85 -16.99
CA VAL A 71 3.57 -4.69 -17.84
C VAL A 71 2.15 -4.68 -18.42
N HIS A 72 1.45 -5.82 -18.42
CA HIS A 72 0.07 -5.95 -18.86
C HIS A 72 -0.95 -5.86 -17.72
N GLY A 73 -0.51 -5.63 -16.49
CA GLY A 73 -1.35 -5.59 -15.29
C GLY A 73 -1.73 -6.98 -14.75
N VAL A 74 -1.07 -8.06 -15.21
CA VAL A 74 -1.38 -9.43 -14.76
C VAL A 74 -0.59 -9.74 -13.49
N PHE A 75 -1.27 -10.26 -12.47
CA PHE A 75 -0.69 -10.62 -11.18
C PHE A 75 0.50 -11.59 -11.32
N LEU A 76 1.63 -11.25 -10.69
CA LEU A 76 2.84 -12.07 -10.63
C LEU A 76 3.08 -12.67 -9.25
N GLY A 77 2.74 -11.94 -8.19
CA GLY A 77 2.97 -12.39 -6.83
C GLY A 77 3.01 -11.28 -5.80
N TYR A 78 3.32 -11.68 -4.57
CA TYR A 78 3.46 -10.79 -3.43
C TYR A 78 4.87 -10.21 -3.38
N HIS A 79 4.99 -8.96 -2.94
CA HIS A 79 6.26 -8.30 -2.74
C HIS A 79 6.24 -7.44 -1.48
N ALA A 80 7.36 -7.38 -0.76
CA ALA A 80 7.48 -6.58 0.44
C ALA A 80 8.38 -5.36 0.16
N VAL A 81 7.90 -4.18 0.54
CA VAL A 81 8.67 -2.93 0.49
C VAL A 81 8.54 -2.21 1.83
N SER A 82 9.31 -1.14 2.00
CA SER A 82 9.19 -0.29 3.18
C SER A 82 8.92 1.15 2.79
N ILE A 83 7.76 1.69 3.14
CA ILE A 83 7.45 3.11 2.98
C ILE A 83 8.41 3.90 3.85
N GLN A 84 9.17 4.82 3.25
CA GLN A 84 10.09 5.71 3.95
C GLN A 84 9.39 7.01 4.36
N ARG A 85 8.51 7.53 3.49
CA ARG A 85 7.71 8.73 3.73
C ARG A 85 6.56 8.84 2.74
N VAL A 86 5.56 9.63 3.10
CA VAL A 86 4.51 10.11 2.20
C VAL A 86 4.58 11.63 2.17
N ALA A 87 4.69 12.22 0.99
CA ALA A 87 4.84 13.65 0.83
C ALA A 87 4.38 14.11 -0.56
N GLU A 88 4.07 15.39 -0.69
CA GLU A 88 3.87 16.02 -2.00
C GLU A 88 5.19 16.13 -2.77
N ASP A 89 5.13 15.95 -4.08
CA ASP A 89 6.22 16.28 -5.00
C ASP A 89 6.25 17.78 -5.35
N GLU A 90 7.18 18.21 -6.20
CA GLU A 90 7.32 19.60 -6.62
C GLU A 90 6.09 20.14 -7.38
N GLU A 91 5.23 19.25 -7.91
CA GLU A 91 3.95 19.60 -8.54
C GLU A 91 2.76 19.56 -7.58
N GLY A 92 2.98 19.30 -6.29
CA GLY A 92 1.92 19.20 -5.28
C GLY A 92 1.15 17.88 -5.31
N ARG A 93 1.65 16.85 -6.00
CA ARG A 93 1.00 15.52 -6.01
C ARG A 93 1.53 14.68 -4.86
N VAL A 94 0.62 14.09 -4.08
CA VAL A 94 0.99 13.21 -2.97
C VAL A 94 1.57 11.90 -3.52
N ARG A 95 2.74 11.53 -3.01
CA ARG A 95 3.47 10.31 -3.41
C ARG A 95 3.88 9.50 -2.20
N VAL A 96 3.94 8.18 -2.41
CA VAL A 96 4.56 7.24 -1.49
C VAL A 96 5.99 7.01 -1.95
N TYR A 97 6.95 7.30 -1.07
CA TYR A 97 8.37 7.03 -1.29
C TYR A 97 8.75 5.81 -0.46
N PHE A 98 9.37 4.82 -1.09
CA PHE A 98 9.60 3.52 -0.50
C PHE A 98 10.93 2.91 -0.92
N PHE A 99 11.48 2.07 -0.05
CA PHE A 99 12.64 1.25 -0.32
C PHE A 99 12.22 -0.11 -0.89
N ASN A 100 12.76 -0.47 -2.04
CA ASN A 100 12.58 -1.78 -2.65
C ASN A 100 13.81 -2.68 -2.38
N PRO A 101 13.68 -3.76 -1.58
CA PRO A 101 14.82 -4.59 -1.17
C PRO A 101 15.50 -5.36 -2.31
N ASN A 102 14.81 -5.53 -3.45
CA ASN A 102 15.39 -6.20 -4.62
C ASN A 102 16.38 -5.31 -5.39
N ASN A 103 16.60 -4.08 -4.93
CA ASN A 103 17.43 -3.07 -5.59
C ASN A 103 17.02 -2.79 -7.06
N GLU A 104 15.75 -3.06 -7.38
CA GLU A 104 15.15 -2.80 -8.69
C GLU A 104 14.11 -1.70 -8.53
N GLY A 105 14.58 -0.46 -8.59
CA GLY A 105 13.71 0.70 -8.35
C GLY A 105 12.83 1.11 -9.53
N ARG A 106 13.06 0.55 -10.72
CA ARG A 106 12.31 0.84 -11.95
C ARG A 106 11.66 -0.44 -12.46
N GLN A 107 10.37 -0.56 -12.23
CA GLN A 107 9.56 -1.68 -12.69
C GLN A 107 8.30 -1.12 -13.37
N ASN A 108 7.79 -1.78 -14.38
CA ASN A 108 6.51 -1.40 -14.96
C ASN A 108 5.47 -2.46 -14.58
N TRP A 109 4.52 -2.05 -13.75
CA TRP A 109 3.44 -2.86 -13.21
C TRP A 109 2.17 -2.78 -14.10
N GLY A 110 2.30 -2.19 -15.29
CA GLY A 110 1.20 -2.00 -16.22
C GLY A 110 0.19 -0.97 -15.73
N LYS A 111 -0.83 -0.70 -16.56
CA LYS A 111 -1.96 0.19 -16.22
C LYS A 111 -1.55 1.60 -15.74
N GLY A 112 -0.38 2.09 -16.15
CA GLY A 112 0.14 3.41 -15.75
C GLY A 112 0.88 3.42 -14.40
N VAL A 113 1.11 2.25 -13.79
CA VAL A 113 1.87 2.11 -12.54
C VAL A 113 3.31 1.76 -12.83
N GLU A 114 4.19 2.75 -12.69
CA GLU A 114 5.63 2.62 -12.90
C GLU A 114 6.35 3.44 -11.82
N PRO A 115 7.05 2.82 -10.85
CA PRO A 115 7.80 3.56 -9.86
C PRO A 115 8.94 4.35 -10.49
N SER A 116 9.05 5.62 -10.08
CA SER A 116 10.19 6.48 -10.39
C SER A 116 11.25 6.36 -9.31
N VAL A 117 12.50 6.71 -9.63
CA VAL A 117 13.63 6.77 -8.67
C VAL A 117 14.31 8.14 -8.66
N VAL A 118 13.78 9.06 -9.46
CA VAL A 118 14.26 10.41 -9.70
C VAL A 118 13.17 11.16 -10.46
N GLY A 119 13.11 12.47 -10.28
CA GLY A 119 12.22 13.38 -11.01
C GLY A 119 10.97 13.78 -10.22
N HIS A 120 10.70 13.14 -9.09
CA HIS A 120 9.56 13.46 -8.23
C HIS A 120 9.98 13.63 -6.76
N GLY A 121 11.21 14.09 -6.51
CA GLY A 121 11.71 14.35 -5.16
C GLY A 121 12.29 13.13 -4.44
N GLU A 122 12.57 12.02 -5.12
CA GLU A 122 13.24 10.85 -4.54
C GLU A 122 14.66 11.17 -4.08
N ILE A 123 15.06 10.63 -2.91
CA ILE A 123 16.45 10.63 -2.45
C ILE A 123 17.13 9.28 -2.74
N PRO A 124 18.47 9.19 -2.70
CA PRO A 124 19.17 7.93 -2.98
C PRO A 124 18.65 6.76 -2.13
N GLY A 125 18.19 5.71 -2.80
CA GLY A 125 17.58 4.52 -2.18
C GLY A 125 16.06 4.47 -2.23
N GLU A 126 15.39 5.54 -2.65
CA GLU A 126 13.93 5.58 -2.82
C GLU A 126 13.49 5.24 -4.24
N SER A 127 12.40 4.49 -4.31
CA SER A 127 11.43 4.54 -5.41
C SER A 127 10.22 5.36 -4.96
N SER A 128 9.44 5.91 -5.89
CA SER A 128 8.17 6.55 -5.57
C SER A 128 7.07 6.25 -6.57
N LEU A 129 5.83 6.31 -6.09
CA LEU A 129 4.60 6.24 -6.89
C LEU A 129 3.63 7.33 -6.43
N PRO A 130 2.74 7.83 -7.32
CA PRO A 130 1.53 8.53 -6.88
C PRO A 130 0.79 7.70 -5.83
N PHE A 131 0.24 8.36 -4.82
CA PHE A 131 -0.35 7.69 -3.66
C PHE A 131 -1.44 6.69 -4.08
N GLU A 132 -2.30 7.09 -5.00
CA GLU A 132 -3.37 6.27 -5.57
C GLU A 132 -2.84 4.98 -6.23
N HIS A 133 -1.75 5.07 -6.99
CA HIS A 133 -1.16 3.91 -7.66
C HIS A 133 -0.55 2.92 -6.66
N PHE A 134 0.10 3.44 -5.61
CA PHE A 134 0.63 2.63 -4.52
C PHE A 134 -0.51 1.96 -3.72
N ALA A 135 -1.53 2.74 -3.35
CA ALA A 135 -2.70 2.27 -2.62
C ALA A 135 -3.46 1.18 -3.39
N ALA A 136 -3.54 1.28 -4.73
CA ALA A 136 -4.20 0.25 -5.55
C ALA A 136 -3.49 -1.12 -5.54
N HIS A 137 -2.22 -1.19 -5.12
CA HIS A 137 -1.42 -2.43 -5.12
C HIS A 137 -1.11 -2.93 -3.72
N ILE A 138 -1.38 -2.15 -2.67
CA ILE A 138 -1.12 -2.56 -1.29
C ILE A 138 -2.13 -3.62 -0.84
N TYR A 139 -1.67 -4.61 -0.09
CA TYR A 139 -2.52 -5.67 0.46
C TYR A 139 -2.30 -5.91 1.95
N ALA A 140 -1.20 -5.41 2.52
CA ALA A 140 -0.94 -5.48 3.95
C ALA A 140 -0.08 -4.30 4.43
N PHE A 141 -0.36 -3.74 5.60
CA PHE A 141 0.45 -2.70 6.23
C PHE A 141 0.24 -2.64 7.75
N HIS A 142 1.26 -2.15 8.44
CA HIS A 142 1.19 -1.90 9.88
C HIS A 142 0.71 -0.47 10.16
N TYR A 143 -0.12 -0.27 11.18
CA TYR A 143 -0.64 1.06 11.53
C TYR A 143 -0.85 1.23 13.03
N ASN A 144 -0.89 2.47 13.51
CA ASN A 144 -1.23 2.78 14.89
C ASN A 144 -2.74 3.08 14.99
N GLN A 145 -3.47 2.27 15.76
CA GLN A 145 -4.92 2.44 15.93
C GLN A 145 -5.31 3.78 16.57
N MET A 146 -4.40 4.40 17.31
CA MET A 146 -4.64 5.70 17.96
C MET A 146 -4.44 6.89 17.02
N GLU A 147 -3.84 6.67 15.85
CA GLU A 147 -3.51 7.70 14.85
C GLU A 147 -4.37 7.56 13.58
N VAL A 148 -5.45 6.78 13.65
CA VAL A 148 -6.38 6.64 12.51
C VAL A 148 -7.25 7.89 12.42
N GLY A 149 -7.20 8.56 11.27
CA GLY A 149 -8.09 9.67 10.92
C GLY A 149 -9.54 9.25 10.66
N ASP A 150 -10.36 10.19 10.21
CA ASP A 150 -11.78 9.93 9.96
C ASP A 150 -11.99 9.13 8.66
N LEU A 151 -12.33 7.84 8.79
CA LEU A 151 -12.61 6.95 7.66
C LEU A 151 -13.78 7.43 6.76
N GLN A 152 -14.70 8.23 7.31
CA GLN A 152 -15.85 8.77 6.58
C GLN A 152 -15.48 10.02 5.78
N ALA A 153 -14.34 10.66 6.07
CA ALA A 153 -13.86 11.82 5.33
C ALA A 153 -13.28 11.45 3.95
N ILE A 154 -12.96 10.17 3.72
CA ILE A 154 -12.43 9.70 2.43
C ILE A 154 -13.58 9.61 1.41
N PRO A 155 -13.50 10.31 0.26
CA PRO A 155 -14.52 10.26 -0.78
C PRO A 155 -14.71 8.84 -1.34
N SER A 156 -15.96 8.45 -1.53
CA SER A 156 -16.30 7.14 -2.10
C SER A 156 -15.85 7.00 -3.56
N GLU A 157 -15.75 8.12 -4.28
CA GLU A 157 -15.29 8.18 -5.66
C GLU A 157 -13.83 7.71 -5.77
N ILE A 158 -12.95 8.16 -4.88
CA ILE A 158 -11.55 7.72 -4.82
C ILE A 158 -11.49 6.21 -4.60
N ILE A 159 -12.26 5.70 -3.63
CA ILE A 159 -12.29 4.26 -3.33
C ILE A 159 -12.81 3.44 -4.51
N ALA A 160 -13.83 3.93 -5.23
CA ALA A 160 -14.38 3.27 -6.41
C ALA A 160 -13.38 3.23 -7.58
N GLU A 161 -12.64 4.32 -7.81
CA GLU A 161 -11.60 4.40 -8.84
C GLU A 161 -10.46 3.41 -8.57
N LEU A 162 -9.94 3.39 -7.33
CA LEU A 162 -8.90 2.46 -6.91
C LEU A 162 -9.34 1.00 -6.98
N THR A 163 -10.60 0.74 -6.59
CA THR A 163 -11.20 -0.60 -6.67
C THR A 163 -11.33 -1.06 -8.12
N THR A 164 -11.71 -0.15 -9.02
CA THR A 164 -11.77 -0.44 -10.46
C THR A 164 -10.37 -0.73 -11.01
N HIS A 165 -9.38 0.10 -10.67
CA HIS A 165 -8.00 -0.10 -11.08
C HIS A 165 -7.45 -1.46 -10.62
N ALA A 166 -7.69 -1.84 -9.37
CA ALA A 166 -7.30 -3.14 -8.82
C ALA A 166 -8.00 -4.30 -9.56
N LYS A 167 -9.32 -4.21 -9.78
CA LYS A 167 -10.11 -5.21 -10.52
C LYS A 167 -9.62 -5.40 -11.96
N GLU A 168 -9.18 -4.32 -12.61
CA GLU A 168 -8.68 -4.34 -13.98
C GLU A 168 -7.21 -4.77 -14.10
N SER A 169 -6.50 -4.94 -12.98
CA SER A 169 -5.08 -5.34 -12.92
C SER A 169 -4.92 -6.68 -12.20
N TRP A 170 -4.23 -6.72 -11.05
CA TRP A 170 -3.98 -7.93 -10.27
C TRP A 170 -5.27 -8.66 -9.87
N GLY A 171 -6.37 -7.90 -9.71
CA GLY A 171 -7.68 -8.39 -9.31
C GLY A 171 -8.30 -9.39 -10.27
N GLN A 172 -7.85 -9.46 -11.53
CA GLN A 172 -8.33 -10.45 -12.50
C GLN A 172 -7.96 -11.89 -12.10
N ALA A 173 -6.92 -12.06 -11.26
CA ALA A 173 -6.51 -13.36 -10.73
C ALA A 173 -7.38 -13.84 -9.55
N PHE A 174 -8.35 -13.05 -9.11
CA PHE A 174 -9.14 -13.30 -7.91
C PHE A 174 -10.64 -13.13 -8.16
N THR A 175 -11.46 -13.75 -7.30
CA THR A 175 -12.91 -13.55 -7.25
C THR A 175 -13.24 -12.47 -6.22
N TRP A 176 -13.99 -11.43 -6.61
CA TRP A 176 -14.37 -10.32 -5.73
C TRP A 176 -15.71 -10.61 -5.05
N LEU A 177 -15.76 -10.47 -3.72
CA LEU A 177 -16.95 -10.68 -2.88
C LEU A 177 -17.51 -9.36 -2.35
#